data_AF-A0A5D0I696-F1
#
_entry.id   AF-A0A5D0I696-F1
#
_cell.length_a   1.000
_cell.length_b   1.000
_cell.length_c   1.000
_cell.angle_alpha   90.00
_cell.angle_beta   90.00
_cell.angle_gamma   90.00
#
_symmetry.space_group_name_H-M   'P 1'
#
loop_
_entity.id
_entity.type
_entity.pdbx_description
1 polymer ?
#
loop_
_entity_poly.entity_id
_entity_poly.type
_entity_poly.pdbx_seq_one_letter_code
_entity_poly.pdbx_strand_id
1 'polypeptide(L)' 'MNYFSSNFKLGILGGGQLGKMLLYNTRKFDIQTNVMDASPEAPSKLACNNFTL' A
#
# COMPACT_ATOMS: atom_id res chain seq x y z
N MET A 1 13.03 10.27 -20.19
CA MET A 1 12.02 9.97 -19.16
C MET A 1 12.74 9.78 -17.84
N ASN A 2 12.42 10.56 -16.80
CA ASN A 2 12.93 10.29 -15.45
C ASN A 2 11.98 9.26 -14.84
N TYR A 3 12.42 8.01 -14.73
CA TYR A 3 11.73 7.02 -13.93
C TYR A 3 11.91 7.41 -12.46
N PHE A 4 10.85 7.94 -11.85
CA PHE A 4 10.86 8.30 -10.44
C PHE A 4 10.55 7.02 -9.65
N SER A 5 11.60 6.39 -9.13
CA SER A 5 11.51 5.24 -8.25
C SER A 5 12.06 5.63 -6.88
N SER A 6 11.37 5.23 -5.82
CA SER A 6 11.70 5.60 -4.46
C SER A 6 12.14 4.39 -3.65
N ASN A 7 13.28 4.48 -2.97
CA ASN A 7 13.68 3.49 -1.95
C ASN A 7 12.86 3.62 -0.65
N PHE A 8 11.91 4.55 -0.60
CA PHE A 8 11.03 4.77 0.54
C PHE A 8 10.01 3.63 0.67
N LYS A 9 9.79 3.19 1.91
CA LYS A 9 8.78 2.20 2.26
C LYS A 9 7.74 2.82 3.18
N LEU A 10 6.46 2.65 2.85
CA LEU A 10 5.34 3.14 3.63
C LEU A 10 4.67 1.99 4.38
N GLY A 11 4.62 2.09 5.71
CA GLY A 11 3.80 1.22 6.55
C GLY A 11 2.40 1.81 6.76
N ILE A 12 1.35 1.00 6.64
CA ILE A 12 -0.04 1.39 6.84
C ILE A 12 -0.69 0.41 7.82
N LEU A 13 -1.23 0.94 8.92
CA LEU A 13 -2.04 0.18 9.87
C LEU A 13 -3.51 0.41 9.54
N GLY A 14 -4.20 -0.63 9.06
CA GLY A 14 -5.56 -0.56 8.56
C GLY A 14 -5.63 -0.57 7.03
N GLY A 15 -6.21 -1.64 6.50
CA GLY A 15 -6.39 -1.97 5.10
C GLY A 15 -7.80 -1.72 4.55
N GLY A 16 -8.61 -0.91 5.22
CA GLY A 16 -9.96 -0.51 4.78
C GLY A 16 -9.97 0.35 3.50
N GLN A 17 -11.13 0.94 3.19
CA GLN A 17 -11.30 1.71 1.93
C GLN A 17 -10.33 2.89 1.80
N LEU A 18 -10.01 3.57 2.91
CA LEU A 18 -9.03 4.67 2.91
C LEU A 18 -7.62 4.17 2.59
N GLY A 19 -7.22 3.03 3.15
CA GLY A 19 -5.93 2.39 2.83
C GLY A 19 -5.85 2.08 1.33
N LYS A 20 -6.93 1.56 0.74
CA LYS A 20 -7.00 1.29 -0.70
C LYS A 20 -6.85 2.56 -1.54
N MET A 21 -7.51 3.65 -1.15
CA MET A 21 -7.39 4.94 -1.84
C MET A 21 -5.97 5.55 -1.72
N LEU A 22 -5.31 5.35 -0.57
CA LEU A 22 -3.92 5.75 -0.39
C LEU A 22 -2.98 4.95 -1.29
N LEU A 23 -3.15 3.63 -1.35
CA LEU A 23 -2.36 2.73 -2.21
C LEU A 23 -2.47 3.10 -3.70
N TYR A 24 -3.64 3.59 -4.13
CA TYR A 24 -3.81 4.07 -5.49
C TYR A 24 -2.89 5.24 -5.84
N ASN A 25 -2.61 6.12 -4.87
CA ASN A 25 -1.70 7.24 -5.08
C ASN A 25 -0.24 6.83 -4.93
N THR A 26 0.10 6.01 -3.93
CA THR A 26 1.50 5.57 -3.70
C THR A 26 2.07 4.79 -4.88
N ARG A 27 1.23 4.01 -5.60
CA ARG A 27 1.64 3.30 -6.83
C ARG A 27 2.12 4.24 -7.94
N LYS A 28 1.58 5.46 -8.05
CA LYS A 28 2.01 6.45 -9.06
C LYS A 28 3.43 6.95 -8.83
N PHE A 29 3.91 6.85 -7.60
CA PHE A 29 5.24 7.28 -7.16
C PHE A 29 6.20 6.10 -6.95
N ASP A 30 5.82 4.89 -7.36
CA ASP A 30 6.60 3.66 -7.17
C ASP A 30 7.05 3.47 -5.70
N ILE A 31 6.18 3.78 -4.75
CA ILE A 31 6.45 3.63 -3.31
C ILE A 31 6.08 2.21 -2.88
N GLN A 32 7.01 1.51 -2.24
CA GLN A 32 6.75 0.20 -1.65
C GLN A 32 5.86 0.34 -0.40
N THR A 33 4.83 -0.49 -0.30
CA THR A 33 3.81 -0.41 0.75
C THR A 33 3.68 -1.73 1.53
N ASN A 34 3.67 -1.62 2.86
CA ASN A 34 3.40 -2.73 3.77
C ASN A 34 2.11 -2.41 4.55
N VAL A 35 1.09 -3.24 4.43
CA VAL A 35 -0.20 -3.06 5.10
C VAL A 35 -0.39 -4.13 6.16
N MET A 36 -0.81 -3.72 7.36
CA MET A 36 -1.23 -4.63 8.42
C MET A 36 -2.71 -4.39 8.73
N ASP A 37 -3.54 -5.44 8.66
CA ASP A 37 -4.95 -5.38 9.02
C ASP A 37 -5.42 -6.75 9.51
N ALA A 38 -6.15 -6.76 10.63
CA ALA A 38 -6.67 -7.98 11.26
C ALA A 38 -7.69 -8.74 10.38
N SER A 39 -8.29 -8.06 9.38
CA SER A 39 -9.22 -8.66 8.43
C SER A 39 -8.48 -9.21 7.20
N PRO A 40 -8.58 -10.53 6.92
CA PRO A 40 -8.02 -11.12 5.71
C PRO A 40 -8.70 -10.66 4.42
N GLU A 41 -9.86 -10.00 4.55
CA GLU A 41 -10.69 -9.47 3.47
C GLU A 41 -10.48 -7.97 3.26
N ALA A 42 -9.52 -7.36 3.96
CA ALA A 42 -9.20 -5.94 3.86
C ALA A 42 -8.95 -5.54 2.38
N PRO A 43 -9.67 -4.51 1.86
CA PRO A 43 -9.55 -4.08 0.47
C PRO A 43 -8.12 -3.76 -0.01
N SER A 44 -7.28 -3.25 0.90
CA SER A 44 -5.88 -2.90 0.63
C SER A 44 -4.98 -4.10 0.33
N LYS A 45 -5.37 -5.33 0.72
CA LYS A 45 -4.60 -6.56 0.50
C LYS A 45 -4.26 -6.80 -0.96
N LEU A 46 -5.17 -6.44 -1.87
CA LEU A 46 -4.98 -6.62 -3.32
C LEU A 46 -4.06 -5.56 -3.96
N ALA A 47 -3.85 -4.43 -3.28
CA ALA A 47 -3.18 -3.26 -3.87
C ALA A 47 -1.80 -2.95 -3.25
N CYS A 48 -1.46 -3.55 -2.10
CA CYS A 48 -0.18 -3.36 -1.41
C CYS A 48 0.91 -4.33 -1.88
N ASN A 49 2.17 -4.04 -1.52
CA ASN A 49 3.29 -4.93 -1.87
C ASN A 49 3.44 -6.09 -0.88
N ASN A 50 3.26 -5.82 0.41
CA ASN A 50 3.22 -6.85 1.45
C ASN A 50 1.99 -6.63 2.34
N PHE A 51 1.31 -7.71 2.68
CA PHE A 51 0.16 -7.71 3.57
C PHE A 51 0.42 -8.64 4.76
N THR A 52 0.20 -8.13 5.97
CA THR A 52 0.28 -8.87 7.22
C THR A 52 -1.09 -8.86 7.89
N LEU A 53 -1.49 -10.01 8.45
CA LEU A 53 -2.68 -10.14 9.29
C LEU A 53 -2.41 -9.62 10.70
#